data_AF-A0A940DI38-F1
#
_entry.id   AF-A0A940DI38-F1
#
_cell.length_a   1.000
_cell.length_b   1.000
_cell.length_c   1.000
_cell.angle_alpha   90.00
_cell.angle_beta   90.00
_cell.angle_gamma   90.00
#
_symmetry.space_group_name_H-M   'P 1'
#
loop_
_entity.id
_entity.type
_entity.pdbx_description
1 polymer ?
#
loop_
_entity_poly.entity_id
_entity_poly.type
_entity_poly.pdbx_seq_one_letter_code
_entity_poly.pdbx_strand_id
1 'polypeptide(L)'
;MEKILVLDFGGQYNLLIARRVREQHVYAEVKSYRNVTAESVAAEGYKGIIFTGGPNSVYDEKSPKCDKKIVELGLPILGICYGAQLLAWLCGGKVASAGESGEYGKVT
;
A
#
# COMPACT_ATOMS: atom_id res chain seq x y z
N MET A 1 -14.65 -16.23 4.74
CA MET A 1 -13.35 -16.41 4.09
C MET A 1 -12.56 -15.13 4.30
N GLU A 2 -11.32 -15.19 4.77
CA GLU A 2 -10.51 -14.00 5.01
C GLU A 2 -9.88 -13.51 3.69
N LYS A 3 -10.04 -12.22 3.39
CA LYS A 3 -9.68 -11.59 2.12
C LYS A 3 -8.78 -10.38 2.40
N ILE A 4 -7.59 -10.35 1.81
CA ILE A 4 -6.66 -9.22 1.89
C ILE A 4 -6.57 -8.52 0.54
N LEU A 5 -6.63 -7.19 0.57
CA LEU A 5 -6.39 -6.34 -0.58
C LEU A 5 -4.91 -5.96 -0.65
N VAL A 6 -4.23 -6.25 -1.75
CA VAL A 6 -2.90 -5.75 -2.06
C VAL A 6 -3.07 -4.58 -3.04
N LEU A 7 -2.90 -3.36 -2.53
CA LEU A 7 -3.05 -2.13 -3.29
C LEU A 7 -1.71 -1.76 -3.92
N ASP A 8 -1.66 -1.84 -5.25
CA ASP A 8 -0.44 -1.64 -6.01
C ASP A 8 -0.22 -0.18 -6.41
N PHE A 9 0.90 0.38 -5.96
CA PHE A 9 1.39 1.74 -6.25
C PHE A 9 2.52 1.77 -7.29
N GLY A 10 2.77 0.66 -8.00
CA GLY A 10 3.82 0.53 -9.01
C GLY A 10 5.08 -0.21 -8.52
N GLY A 11 4.93 -1.04 -7.48
CA GLY A 11 6.02 -1.82 -6.93
C GLY A 11 6.21 -3.13 -7.69
N GLN A 12 7.45 -3.46 -8.05
CA GLN A 12 7.79 -4.73 -8.73
C GLN A 12 7.45 -5.98 -7.90
N TYR A 13 7.19 -5.83 -6.60
CA TYR A 13 6.97 -6.94 -5.66
C TYR A 13 5.49 -7.20 -5.31
N ASN A 14 4.53 -6.54 -5.97
CA ASN A 14 3.09 -6.71 -5.72
C ASN A 14 2.61 -8.18 -5.78
N LEU A 15 3.01 -8.94 -6.81
CA LEU A 15 2.66 -10.35 -7.00
C LEU A 15 3.33 -11.25 -5.98
N LEU A 16 4.56 -10.89 -5.54
CA LEU A 16 5.26 -11.63 -4.51
C LEU A 16 4.57 -11.47 -3.15
N ILE A 17 4.14 -10.25 -2.81
CA ILE A 17 3.34 -9.98 -1.60
C ILE A 17 2.05 -10.81 -1.63
N ALA A 18 1.30 -10.77 -2.73
CA ALA A 18 0.07 -11.54 -2.86
C ALA A 18 0.32 -13.06 -2.74
N ARG A 19 1.41 -13.57 -3.31
CA ARG A 19 1.83 -14.96 -3.15
C ARG A 19 2.12 -15.30 -1.68
N ARG A 20 2.87 -14.46 -0.96
CA ARG A 20 3.18 -14.69 0.47
C ARG A 20 1.93 -14.72 1.34
N VAL A 21 0.95 -13.87 1.07
CA VAL A 21 -0.35 -13.90 1.78
C VAL A 21 -1.10 -15.22 1.50
N ARG A 22 -1.12 -15.66 0.23
CA ARG A 22 -1.74 -16.93 -0.16
C ARG A 22 -1.05 -18.15 0.44
N GLU A 23 0.28 -18.10 0.61
CA GLU A 23 1.05 -19.13 1.32
C GLU A 23 0.66 -19.23 2.81
N GLN A 24 0.03 -18.21 3.39
CA GLN A 24 -0.56 -18.24 4.74
C GLN A 24 -2.03 -18.68 4.74
N HIS A 25 -2.51 -19.30 3.64
CA HIS A 25 -3.90 -19.76 3.47
C HIS A 25 -4.97 -18.65 3.47
N VAL A 26 -4.59 -17.40 3.20
CA VAL A 26 -5.50 -16.25 3.10
C VAL A 26 -5.68 -15.83 1.64
N TYR A 27 -6.90 -15.50 1.22
CA TYR A 27 -7.12 -15.02 -0.15
C TYR A 27 -6.53 -13.61 -0.31
N ALA A 28 -5.74 -13.40 -1.37
CA ALA A 28 -5.16 -12.11 -1.69
C ALA A 28 -5.58 -11.65 -3.09
N GLU A 29 -6.03 -10.41 -3.19
CA GLU A 29 -6.39 -9.75 -4.45
C GLU A 29 -5.44 -8.58 -4.72
N VAL A 30 -4.92 -8.47 -5.93
CA VAL A 30 -4.06 -7.34 -6.32
C VAL A 30 -4.89 -6.35 -7.14
N LYS A 31 -4.96 -5.09 -6.71
CA LYS A 31 -5.62 -4.02 -7.45
C LYS A 31 -4.72 -2.80 -7.56
N SER A 32 -4.79 -2.10 -8.69
CA SER A 32 -4.11 -0.82 -8.86
C SER A 32 -4.80 0.27 -8.04
N TYR A 33 -4.02 1.14 -7.39
CA TYR A 33 -4.54 2.29 -6.64
C TYR A 33 -5.48 3.19 -7.47
N ARG A 34 -5.35 3.21 -8.80
CA ARG A 34 -6.16 4.06 -9.70
C ARG A 34 -7.62 3.61 -9.80
N ASN A 35 -7.89 2.35 -9.54
CA ASN A 35 -9.19 1.73 -9.79
C ASN A 35 -9.91 1.35 -8.48
N VAL A 36 -9.44 1.84 -7.34
CA VAL A 36 -9.96 1.47 -6.02
C VAL A 36 -10.44 2.71 -5.28
N THR A 37 -11.70 2.69 -4.86
CA THR A 37 -12.30 3.70 -3.98
C THR A 37 -12.60 3.10 -2.61
N ALA A 38 -12.75 3.96 -1.59
CA ALA A 38 -13.08 3.50 -0.24
C ALA A 38 -14.42 2.75 -0.20
N GLU A 39 -15.40 3.16 -1.01
CA GLU A 39 -16.70 2.52 -1.12
C GLU A 39 -16.58 1.09 -1.69
N SER A 40 -15.77 0.89 -2.73
CA SER A 40 -15.52 -0.45 -3.29
C SER A 40 -14.85 -1.36 -2.26
N VAL A 41 -13.86 -0.84 -1.52
CA VAL A 41 -13.16 -1.60 -0.47
C VAL A 41 -14.12 -2.01 0.64
N ALA A 42 -14.98 -1.10 1.09
CA ALA A 42 -15.98 -1.38 2.11
C ALA A 42 -17.01 -2.44 1.65
N ALA A 43 -17.43 -2.38 0.38
CA ALA A 43 -18.41 -3.32 -0.18
C ALA A 43 -17.88 -4.75 -0.34
N GLU A 44 -16.57 -4.92 -0.56
CA GLU A 44 -15.96 -6.22 -0.87
C GLU A 44 -15.55 -7.04 0.35
N GLY A 45 -15.71 -6.52 1.56
CA GLY A 45 -15.53 -7.28 2.80
C GLY A 45 -14.09 -7.68 3.11
N TYR A 46 -13.11 -6.87 2.72
CA TYR A 46 -11.70 -7.10 3.06
C TYR A 46 -11.46 -7.10 4.57
N LYS A 47 -10.52 -7.92 5.04
CA LYS A 47 -10.08 -8.00 6.44
C LYS A 47 -8.83 -7.17 6.73
N GLY A 48 -8.14 -6.72 5.69
CA GLY A 48 -6.95 -5.89 5.80
C GLY A 48 -6.44 -5.48 4.42
N ILE A 49 -5.58 -4.48 4.41
CA ILE A 49 -5.03 -3.89 3.19
C ILE A 49 -3.51 -3.82 3.29
N ILE A 50 -2.81 -4.14 2.21
CA ILE A 50 -1.36 -4.00 2.09
C ILE A 50 -1.08 -2.95 1.03
N PHE A 51 -0.42 -1.85 1.40
CA PHE A 51 0.07 -0.86 0.45
C PHE A 51 1.47 -1.28 -0.03
N THR A 52 1.61 -1.53 -1.33
CA THR A 52 2.89 -1.94 -1.90
C THR A 52 3.89 -0.78 -1.94
N GLY A 53 5.17 -1.15 -2.08
CA GLY A 53 6.21 -0.20 -2.43
C GLY A 53 6.02 0.37 -3.84
N GLY A 54 6.85 1.34 -4.20
CA GLY A 54 6.90 1.92 -5.53
C GLY A 54 8.16 2.79 -5.66
N PRO A 55 8.62 3.07 -6.88
CA PRO A 55 9.82 3.89 -7.11
C PRO A 55 9.56 5.40 -6.88
N ASN A 56 8.31 5.79 -6.69
CA ASN A 56 7.90 7.19 -6.64
C ASN A 56 8.09 7.79 -5.25
N SER A 57 8.25 9.11 -5.17
CA SER A 57 8.32 9.85 -3.90
C SER A 57 6.96 10.43 -3.53
N VAL A 58 6.50 10.26 -2.28
CA VAL A 58 5.16 10.69 -1.81
C VAL A 58 4.85 12.18 -2.05
N TYR A 59 5.88 13.03 -2.18
CA TYR A 59 5.71 14.47 -2.39
C TYR A 59 5.60 14.90 -3.86
N ASP A 60 5.83 14.00 -4.82
CA ASP A 60 5.56 14.32 -6.21
C ASP A 60 4.05 14.59 -6.37
N GLU A 61 3.67 15.70 -7.00
CA GLU A 61 2.26 16.00 -7.24
C GLU A 61 1.59 14.94 -8.12
N LYS A 62 2.38 14.25 -8.95
CA LYS A 62 1.94 13.11 -9.79
C LYS A 62 2.03 11.77 -9.07
N SER A 63 2.52 11.75 -7.82
CA SER A 63 2.69 10.49 -7.12
C SER A 63 1.37 9.79 -6.87
N PRO A 64 1.38 8.46 -6.92
CA PRO A 64 0.18 7.67 -6.76
C PRO A 64 -0.33 7.82 -5.32
N LYS A 65 -1.40 8.62 -5.16
CA LYS A 65 -2.10 8.84 -3.89
C LYS A 65 -3.37 7.99 -3.89
N CYS A 66 -3.65 7.33 -2.77
CA CYS A 66 -4.94 6.69 -2.55
C CYS A 66 -5.87 7.64 -1.79
N ASP A 67 -7.18 7.40 -1.88
CA ASP A 67 -8.17 8.17 -1.13
C ASP A 67 -7.90 8.03 0.38
N LYS A 68 -7.83 9.16 1.10
CA LYS A 68 -7.66 9.18 2.56
C LYS A 68 -8.80 8.44 3.26
N LYS A 69 -9.99 8.38 2.67
CA LYS A 69 -11.09 7.59 3.22
C LYS A 69 -10.74 6.12 3.42
N ILE A 70 -9.80 5.55 2.65
CA ILE A 70 -9.38 4.15 2.79
C ILE A 70 -8.74 3.89 4.16
N VAL A 71 -7.93 4.82 4.68
CA VAL A 71 -7.35 4.71 6.02
C VAL A 71 -8.37 4.96 7.12
N GLU A 72 -9.48 5.62 6.81
CA GLU A 72 -10.58 5.91 7.75
C GLU A 72 -11.61 4.77 7.84
N LEU A 73 -11.52 3.73 6.99
CA LEU A 73 -12.43 2.57 7.01
C LEU A 73 -12.30 1.68 8.26
N GLY A 74 -11.29 1.91 9.11
CA GLY A 74 -11.05 1.09 10.31
C GLY A 74 -10.48 -0.30 10.03
N LEU A 75 -10.05 -0.57 8.79
CA LEU A 75 -9.37 -1.81 8.43
C LEU A 75 -7.89 -1.75 8.83
N PRO A 76 -7.27 -2.87 9.25
CA PRO A 76 -5.82 -2.95 9.43
C PRO A 76 -5.08 -2.71 8.12
N ILE A 77 -4.08 -1.82 8.13
CA ILE A 77 -3.28 -1.46 6.95
C ILE A 77 -1.80 -1.68 7.23
N LEU A 78 -1.13 -2.44 6.35
CA LEU A 78 0.31 -2.62 6.34
C LEU A 78 0.92 -1.84 5.16
N GLY A 79 1.77 -0.86 5.44
CA GLY A 79 2.54 -0.17 4.41
C GLY A 79 3.94 -0.76 4.26
N ILE A 80 4.38 -1.01 3.03
CA ILE A 80 5.73 -1.49 2.72
C ILE A 80 6.48 -0.42 1.93
N CYS A 81 7.62 0.04 2.45
CA CYS A 81 8.46 1.09 1.83
C CYS A 81 7.62 2.34 1.49
N TYR A 82 7.41 2.65 0.20
CA TYR A 82 6.52 3.73 -0.25
C TYR A 82 5.13 3.69 0.41
N GLY A 83 4.54 2.49 0.56
CA GLY A 83 3.25 2.34 1.22
C GLY A 83 3.24 2.81 2.67
N ALA A 84 4.36 2.65 3.39
CA ALA A 84 4.51 3.15 4.76
C ALA A 84 4.65 4.67 4.81
N GLN A 85 5.40 5.24 3.86
CA GLN A 85 5.53 6.69 3.71
C GLN A 85 4.19 7.34 3.37
N LEU A 86 3.42 6.74 2.45
CA LEU A 86 2.09 7.20 2.08
C LEU A 86 1.13 7.13 3.27
N LEU A 87 1.14 6.03 4.02
CA LEU A 87 0.33 5.89 5.23
C LEU A 87 0.65 6.98 6.26
N ALA A 88 1.94 7.22 6.53
CA ALA A 88 2.37 8.28 7.44
C ALA A 88 1.89 9.67 6.99
N TRP A 89 2.00 9.96 5.69
CA TRP A 89 1.55 11.23 5.11
C TRP A 89 0.03 11.41 5.18
N LEU A 90 -0.75 10.37 4.86
CA LEU A 90 -2.23 10.40 4.93
C LEU A 90 -2.74 10.63 6.36
N CYS A 91 -2.03 10.12 7.35
CA CYS A 91 -2.31 10.32 8.77
C CYS A 91 -1.81 11.67 9.33
N GLY A 92 -1.31 12.57 8.47
CA GLY A 92 -0.83 13.91 8.87
C GLY A 92 0.60 13.94 9.41
N GLY A 93 1.34 12.85 9.27
CA GLY A 93 2.77 12.78 9.58
C GLY A 93 3.63 13.52 8.53
N LYS A 94 4.90 13.68 8.86
CA LYS A 94 5.91 14.27 7.96
C LYS A 94 6.87 13.18 7.50
N VAL A 95 7.04 13.04 6.19
CA VAL A 95 8.07 12.20 5.57
C VAL A 95 9.24 13.11 5.18
N ALA A 96 10.46 12.81 5.58
CA ALA A 96 11.62 13.59 5.14
C ALA A 96 12.09 13.13 3.77
N SER A 97 12.53 14.07 2.91
CA SER A 97 13.22 13.70 1.67
C SER A 97 14.63 13.20 1.99
N ALA A 98 15.03 12.10 1.35
CA ALA A 98 16.40 11.59 1.39
C ALA A 98 17.27 12.15 0.25
N GLY A 99 16.78 13.14 -0.51
CA GLY A 99 17.45 13.65 -1.71
C GLY A 99 17.18 12.79 -2.95
N GLU A 100 18.15 12.72 -3.87
CA GLU A 100 18.02 11.98 -5.14
C GLU A 100 18.40 10.49 -5.03
N SER A 101 18.79 10.02 -3.84
CA SER A 101 19.32 8.68 -3.63
C SER A 101 18.22 7.72 -3.15
N GLY A 102 17.95 6.68 -3.94
CA GLY A 102 17.17 5.52 -3.49
C GLY A 102 18.08 4.48 -2.85
N GLU A 103 17.75 4.01 -1.66
CA GLU A 103 18.52 2.96 -0.97
C GLU A 103 17.82 1.60 -1.08
N TYR A 104 18.58 0.58 -1.46
CA TYR A 104 18.18 -0.82 -1.38
C TYR A 104 19.39 -1.67 -1.02
N GLY A 105 19.34 -2.37 0.10
CA GLY A 105 20.46 -3.18 0.57
C GLY A 105 20.14 -3.86 1.89
N LYS A 106 20.95 -4.87 2.24
CA LYS A 106 20.87 -5.51 3.55
C LYS A 106 21.54 -4.59 4.57
N VAL A 107 20.80 -4.24 5.62
CA VAL A 107 21.36 -3.60 6.83
C VAL A 107 21.51 -4.70 7.87
N THR A 108 22.66 -4.77 8.54
CA THR A 108 22.99 -5.74 9.59
C THR A 108 23.06 -5.06 10.93
#